data_AF-A0A8J6SK07-F1
#
_entry.id   AF-A0A8J6SK07-F1
#
_cell.length_a   1.000
_cell.length_b   1.000
_cell.length_c   1.000
_cell.angle_alpha   90.00
_cell.angle_beta   90.00
_cell.angle_gamma   90.00
#
_symmetry.space_group_name_H-M   'P 1'
#
loop_
_entity.id
_entity.type
_entity.pdbx_description
1 polymer ?
#
loop_
_entity_poly.entity_id
_entity_poly.type
_entity_poly.pdbx_seq_one_letter_code
_entity_poly.pdbx_strand_id
1 'polypeptide(L)'
;MEFSDCRNAELLDDLNQIEELMREGLKVANFTLVQLFSHKFYPIGVTSVAIVSESHVSIHTYPETGHASIDIFHCSDGSLQVLRLMDYLKLHFEPSQFSYAEATRGRNLKVSTNTSACLLESVA
;
A
#
# COMPACT_ATOMS: atom_id res chain seq x y z
N MET A 1 -1.44 -0.42 -9.04
CA MET A 1 -1.05 0.97 -9.39
C MET A 1 0.39 0.90 -9.76
N GLU A 2 0.73 1.46 -10.91
CA GLU A 2 2.05 1.31 -11.51
C GLU A 2 2.76 2.66 -11.47
N PHE A 3 3.94 2.69 -10.86
CA PHE A 3 4.88 3.81 -10.88
C PHE A 3 6.04 3.48 -11.80
N SER A 4 6.33 4.35 -12.75
CA SER A 4 7.40 4.16 -13.74
C SER A 4 8.39 5.32 -13.70
N ASP A 5 9.65 5.01 -14.02
CA ASP A 5 10.78 5.94 -13.97
C ASP A 5 10.90 6.63 -12.58
N CYS A 6 10.84 5.84 -11.51
CA CYS A 6 11.04 6.32 -10.15
C CYS A 6 12.46 6.87 -10.00
N ARG A 7 12.59 8.16 -9.64
CA ARG A 7 13.90 8.81 -9.52
C ARG A 7 14.66 8.40 -8.28
N ASN A 8 13.96 7.98 -7.24
CA ASN A 8 14.58 7.50 -6.00
C ASN A 8 15.00 6.03 -6.12
N ALA A 9 16.11 5.78 -6.82
CA ALA A 9 16.60 4.44 -7.09
C ALA A 9 17.04 3.68 -5.83
N GLU A 10 17.55 4.38 -4.82
CA GLU A 10 17.98 3.78 -3.55
C GLU A 10 16.78 3.19 -2.79
N LEU A 11 15.66 3.91 -2.75
CA LEU A 11 14.42 3.45 -2.13
C LEU A 11 13.91 2.14 -2.74
N LEU A 12 14.06 1.95 -4.06
CA LEU A 12 13.59 0.73 -4.73
C LEU A 12 14.29 -0.54 -4.24
N ASP A 13 15.52 -0.45 -3.73
CA ASP A 13 16.30 -1.62 -3.31
C ASP A 13 16.61 -1.66 -1.80
N ASP A 14 16.11 -0.72 -1.00
CA ASP A 14 16.37 -0.68 0.44
C ASP A 14 15.17 -1.18 1.26
N LEU A 15 15.36 -2.34 1.89
CA LEU A 15 14.34 -2.99 2.72
C LEU A 15 13.86 -2.08 3.87
N ASN A 16 14.79 -1.42 4.55
CA ASN A 16 14.48 -0.62 5.73
C ASN A 16 13.74 0.66 5.32
N GLN A 17 14.16 1.29 4.23
CA GLN A 17 13.48 2.48 3.72
C GLN A 17 12.06 2.15 3.24
N ILE A 18 11.85 1.01 2.57
CA ILE A 18 10.50 0.57 2.18
C ILE A 18 9.64 0.27 3.41
N GLU A 19 10.19 -0.36 4.45
CA GLU A 19 9.44 -0.60 5.69
C GLU A 19 9.04 0.69 6.40
N GLU A 20 9.95 1.66 6.51
CA GLU A 20 9.67 2.96 7.09
C GLU A 20 8.64 3.73 6.26
N LEU A 21 8.79 3.74 4.93
CA LEU A 21 7.84 4.33 4.00
C LEU A 21 6.44 3.76 4.18
N MET A 22 6.31 2.44 4.31
CA MET A 22 5.02 1.79 4.54
C MET A 22 4.41 2.20 5.88
N ARG A 23 5.19 2.20 6.96
CA ARG A 23 4.69 2.56 8.31
C ARG A 23 4.20 4.01 8.37
N GLU A 24 5.03 4.95 7.89
CA GLU A 24 4.68 6.37 7.94
C GLU A 24 3.60 6.73 6.90
N GLY A 25 3.62 6.13 5.71
CA GLY A 25 2.60 6.34 4.69
C GLY A 25 1.21 5.90 5.16
N LEU A 26 1.11 4.71 5.76
CA LEU A 26 -0.15 4.22 6.34
C LEU A 26 -0.66 5.14 7.45
N LYS A 27 0.23 5.60 8.33
CA LYS A 27 -0.09 6.54 9.41
C LYS A 27 -0.58 7.89 8.89
N VAL A 28 0.10 8.49 7.90
CA VAL A 28 -0.31 9.74 7.24
C VAL A 28 -1.67 9.60 6.56
N ALA A 29 -1.94 8.44 5.97
CA ALA A 29 -3.20 8.14 5.30
C ALA A 29 -4.34 7.77 6.27
N ASN A 30 -4.07 7.65 7.58
CA ASN A 30 -4.96 7.13 8.62
C ASN A 30 -5.43 5.68 8.36
N PHE A 31 -4.56 4.81 7.85
CA PHE A 31 -4.76 3.37 7.91
C PHE A 31 -4.26 2.83 9.25
N THR A 32 -5.02 1.92 9.85
CA THR A 32 -4.58 1.19 11.05
C THR A 32 -3.76 -0.02 10.61
N LEU A 33 -2.44 0.04 10.83
CA LEU A 33 -1.53 -1.07 10.57
C LEU A 33 -1.71 -2.17 11.63
N VAL A 34 -1.98 -3.40 11.18
CA VAL A 34 -2.05 -4.59 12.05
C VAL A 34 -0.69 -5.29 12.05
N GLN A 35 -0.13 -5.54 10.86
CA GLN A 35 1.12 -6.28 10.71
C GLN A 35 1.82 -5.85 9.42
N LEU A 36 3.14 -5.80 9.44
CA LEU A 36 3.98 -5.55 8.27
C LEU A 36 4.91 -6.74 8.05
N PHE A 37 5.02 -7.17 6.79
CA PHE A 37 5.99 -8.18 6.35
C PHE A 37 6.73 -7.64 5.14
N SER A 38 8.06 -7.72 5.15
CA SER A 38 8.87 -7.31 4.01
C SER A 38 9.98 -8.30 3.73
N HIS A 39 10.39 -8.37 2.48
CA HIS A 39 11.46 -9.24 2.02
C HIS A 39 12.26 -8.54 0.93
N LYS A 40 13.59 -8.51 1.09
CA LYS A 40 14.53 -8.10 0.04
C LYS A 40 14.98 -9.34 -0.72
N PHE A 41 14.82 -9.29 -2.04
CA PHE A 41 15.25 -10.34 -2.95
C PHE A 41 16.71 -10.17 -3.35
N TYR A 42 17.31 -11.27 -3.83
CA TYR A 42 18.64 -11.27 -4.43
C TYR A 42 18.52 -11.40 -5.96
N PRO A 43 19.24 -10.58 -6.75
CA PRO A 43 20.23 -9.60 -6.31
C PRO A 43 19.67 -8.26 -5.81
N ILE A 44 18.45 -7.90 -6.22
CA ILE A 44 17.81 -6.61 -5.94
C ILE A 44 16.28 -6.76 -5.84
N GLY A 45 15.61 -5.74 -5.34
CA GLY A 45 14.16 -5.61 -5.26
C GLY A 45 13.59 -5.97 -3.89
N VAL A 46 12.44 -5.37 -3.57
CA VAL A 46 11.76 -5.50 -2.28
C VAL A 46 10.29 -5.78 -2.51
N THR A 47 9.73 -6.70 -1.73
CA THR A 47 8.29 -6.81 -1.54
C THR A 47 7.95 -6.46 -0.11
N SER A 48 6.95 -5.61 0.09
CA SER A 48 6.40 -5.29 1.40
C SER A 48 4.88 -5.38 1.37
N VAL A 49 4.30 -6.03 2.38
CA VAL A 49 2.86 -6.24 2.53
C VAL A 49 2.45 -5.83 3.93
N ALA A 50 1.60 -4.82 4.02
CA ALA A 50 0.94 -4.40 5.24
C ALA A 50 -0.47 -4.98 5.29
N ILE A 51 -0.77 -5.69 6.37
CA ILE A 51 -2.13 -5.98 6.77
C ILE A 51 -2.65 -4.77 7.54
N VAL A 52 -3.75 -4.20 7.08
CA VAL A 52 -4.49 -3.13 7.76
C VAL A 52 -5.81 -3.70 8.25
N SER A 53 -6.48 -3.04 9.22
CA SER A 53 -7.64 -3.59 9.96
C SER A 53 -8.73 -4.28 9.12
N GLU A 54 -8.84 -4.03 7.80
CA GLU A 54 -9.90 -4.58 6.96
C GLU A 54 -9.45 -5.06 5.57
N SER A 55 -8.15 -5.05 5.26
CA SER A 55 -7.66 -5.29 3.90
C SER A 55 -6.13 -5.45 3.85
N HIS A 56 -5.44 -4.79 2.92
CA HIS A 56 -3.99 -4.79 2.81
C HIS A 56 -3.50 -3.68 1.88
N VAL A 57 -2.23 -3.34 2.06
CA VAL A 57 -1.44 -2.56 1.10
C VAL A 57 -0.19 -3.37 0.76
N SER A 58 0.16 -3.49 -0.51
CA SER A 58 1.39 -4.13 -0.94
C SER A 58 2.19 -3.28 -1.91
N ILE A 59 3.52 -3.39 -1.84
CA ILE A 59 4.48 -2.76 -2.73
C ILE A 59 5.43 -3.85 -3.23
N HIS A 60 5.67 -3.87 -4.53
CA HIS A 60 6.70 -4.64 -5.21
C HIS A 60 7.60 -3.69 -5.99
N THR A 61 8.90 -3.70 -5.73
CA THR A 61 9.86 -2.84 -6.44
C THR A 61 10.71 -3.64 -7.42
N TYR A 62 11.05 -3.00 -8.54
CA TYR A 62 11.86 -3.53 -9.63
C TYR A 62 12.95 -2.50 -9.99
N PRO A 63 14.05 -2.43 -9.21
CA PRO A 63 15.07 -1.39 -9.37
C PRO A 63 15.70 -1.36 -10.76
N GLU A 64 15.83 -2.51 -11.43
CA GLU A 64 16.39 -2.66 -12.77
C GLU A 64 15.60 -1.92 -13.87
N THR A 65 14.34 -1.60 -13.61
CA THR A 65 13.48 -0.83 -14.53
C THR A 65 13.01 0.49 -13.92
N GLY A 66 13.43 0.84 -12.71
CA GLY A 66 12.93 2.03 -12.01
C GLY A 66 11.43 1.97 -11.72
N HIS A 67 10.88 0.77 -11.49
CA HIS A 67 9.45 0.53 -11.42
C HIS A 67 9.00 0.08 -10.02
N ALA A 68 7.80 0.47 -9.62
CA ALA A 68 7.12 -0.05 -8.44
C ALA A 68 5.65 -0.35 -8.75
N SER A 69 5.19 -1.52 -8.35
CA SER A 69 3.80 -1.96 -8.45
C SER A 69 3.19 -1.97 -7.04
N ILE A 70 2.05 -1.30 -6.89
CA ILE A 70 1.44 -0.98 -5.61
C ILE A 70 -0.04 -1.35 -5.63
N ASP A 71 -0.49 -2.15 -4.67
CA ASP A 71 -1.91 -2.42 -4.45
C ASP A 71 -2.37 -1.79 -3.14
N ILE A 72 -3.49 -1.08 -3.21
CA ILE A 72 -4.19 -0.53 -2.04
C ILE A 72 -5.60 -1.12 -2.06
N PHE A 73 -5.80 -2.16 -1.27
CA PHE A 73 -7.14 -2.70 -1.04
C PHE A 73 -7.73 -1.93 0.15
N HIS A 74 -8.97 -1.43 0.02
CA HIS A 74 -9.67 -0.75 1.11
C HIS A 74 -11.19 -1.02 1.06
N CYS A 75 -11.90 -0.70 2.16
CA CYS A 75 -13.37 -0.71 2.24
C CYS A 75 -13.99 0.59 1.69
N SER A 76 -15.28 0.58 1.35
CA SER A 76 -15.93 1.63 0.53
C SER A 76 -15.88 3.07 1.05
N ASP A 77 -15.60 3.30 2.32
CA ASP A 77 -15.44 4.62 2.95
C ASP A 77 -13.99 5.15 2.93
N GLY A 78 -13.04 4.33 2.47
CA GLY A 78 -11.60 4.62 2.51
C GLY A 78 -11.03 5.46 1.36
N SER A 79 -11.82 6.00 0.43
CA SER A 79 -11.29 6.66 -0.79
C SER A 79 -10.33 7.82 -0.48
N LEU A 80 -10.56 8.59 0.58
CA LEU A 80 -9.63 9.66 1.02
C LEU A 80 -8.30 9.10 1.54
N GLN A 81 -8.33 7.95 2.22
CA GLN A 81 -7.14 7.28 2.75
C GLN A 81 -6.26 6.80 1.58
N VAL A 82 -6.88 6.22 0.55
CA VAL A 82 -6.18 5.81 -0.69
C VAL A 82 -5.49 6.99 -1.36
N LEU A 83 -6.20 8.11 -1.55
CA LEU A 83 -5.61 9.30 -2.19
C LEU A 83 -4.42 9.84 -1.40
N ARG A 84 -4.54 9.93 -0.06
CA ARG A 84 -3.43 10.37 0.81
C ARG A 84 -2.23 9.45 0.74
N LEU A 85 -2.45 8.14 0.77
CA LEU A 85 -1.38 7.15 0.65
C LEU A 85 -0.72 7.24 -0.73
N MET A 86 -1.50 7.33 -1.79
CA MET A 86 -0.98 7.49 -3.15
C MET A 86 -0.11 8.75 -3.28
N ASP A 87 -0.56 9.89 -2.78
CA ASP A 87 0.20 11.15 -2.83
C ASP A 87 1.50 11.07 -2.02
N TYR A 88 1.44 10.45 -0.83
CA TYR A 88 2.62 10.16 -0.04
C TYR A 88 3.62 9.28 -0.80
N LEU A 89 3.18 8.16 -1.38
CA LEU A 89 4.07 7.27 -2.13
C LEU A 89 4.68 7.97 -3.36
N LYS A 90 3.92 8.81 -4.08
CA LYS A 90 4.45 9.60 -5.21
C LYS A 90 5.55 10.57 -4.77
N LEU A 91 5.40 11.20 -3.61
CA LEU A 91 6.41 12.12 -3.08
C LEU A 91 7.75 11.42 -2.84
N HIS A 92 7.74 10.17 -2.40
CA HIS A 92 8.95 9.44 -2.03
C HIS A 92 9.57 8.63 -3.18
N PHE A 93 8.74 7.99 -4.02
CA PHE A 93 9.24 7.27 -5.20
C PHE A 93 9.61 8.21 -6.35
N GLU A 94 9.04 9.42 -6.38
CA GLU A 94 9.23 10.41 -7.45
C GLU A 94 9.08 9.82 -8.87
N PRO A 95 7.96 9.12 -9.18
CA PRO A 95 7.77 8.55 -10.51
C PRO A 95 7.57 9.64 -11.55
N SER A 96 8.19 9.49 -12.71
CA SER A 96 7.93 10.39 -13.85
C SER A 96 6.53 10.14 -14.46
N GLN A 97 6.04 8.91 -14.33
CA GLN A 97 4.77 8.45 -14.87
C GLN A 97 4.08 7.52 -13.85
N PHE A 98 2.75 7.62 -13.74
CA PHE A 98 1.97 6.67 -12.95
C PHE A 98 0.66 6.32 -13.64
N SER A 99 0.15 5.12 -13.37
CA SER A 99 -1.19 4.69 -13.78
C SER A 99 -1.84 3.86 -12.69
N TYR A 100 -3.16 3.89 -12.60
CA TYR A 100 -3.90 3.03 -11.67
C TYR A 100 -5.23 2.62 -12.28
N ALA A 101 -5.71 1.47 -11.82
CA ALA A 101 -7.05 0.99 -12.09
C ALA A 101 -7.73 0.72 -10.76
N GLU A 102 -9.02 1.03 -10.69
CA GLU A 102 -9.84 0.75 -9.52
C GLU A 102 -10.78 -0.41 -9.84
N ALA A 103 -10.87 -1.37 -8.93
CA ALA A 103 -11.79 -2.49 -9.04
C ALA A 103 -12.63 -2.62 -7.78
N THR A 104 -13.95 -2.47 -7.91
CA THR A 104 -14.86 -2.76 -6.79
C THR A 104 -14.89 -4.26 -6.51
N ARG A 105 -14.60 -4.64 -5.27
CA ARG A 105 -14.73 -6.02 -4.79
C ARG A 105 -16.00 -6.17 -3.93
N GLY A 106 -16.60 -7.35 -3.92
CA GLY A 106 -17.67 -7.69 -2.96
C GLY A 106 -19.06 -7.10 -3.21
N ARG A 107 -19.35 -6.51 -4.39
CA ARG A 107 -20.62 -5.80 -4.70
C ARG A 107 -21.92 -6.59 -4.45
N ASN A 108 -21.87 -7.93 -4.44
CA ASN A 108 -23.04 -8.80 -4.24
C ASN A 108 -22.93 -9.67 -2.97
N LEU A 109 -22.02 -9.34 -2.05
CA LEU A 109 -21.91 -10.06 -0.79
C LEU A 109 -23.09 -9.66 0.10
N LYS A 110 -24.02 -10.58 0.31
CA LYS A 110 -25.03 -10.45 1.37
C LYS A 110 -24.35 -10.75 2.70
N VAL A 111 -23.82 -9.74 3.36
CA VAL A 111 -23.37 -9.86 4.75
C VAL A 111 -24.64 -9.95 5.60
N SER A 112 -24.86 -11.08 6.27
CA SER A 112 -25.96 -11.21 7.25
C SER A 112 -25.71 -10.18 8.34
N THR A 113 -26.55 -9.16 8.41
CA THR A 113 -26.42 -8.07 9.37
C THR A 113 -26.68 -8.59 10.78
N ASN A 114 -25.61 -8.94 11.47
CA ASN A 114 -25.45 -8.73 12.89
C ASN A 114 -23.99 -8.30 13.07
N THR A 115 -23.79 -7.03 13.42
CA THR A 115 -22.51 -6.32 13.58
C THR A 115 -21.94 -5.67 12.33
N SER A 116 -21.73 -4.35 12.40
CA SER A 116 -20.96 -3.55 11.46
C SER A 116 -19.56 -4.15 11.32
N ALA A 117 -19.29 -4.84 10.22
CA ALA A 117 -18.01 -5.50 9.97
C ALA A 117 -16.81 -4.53 9.88
N CYS A 118 -17.06 -3.21 9.86
CA CYS A 118 -16.04 -2.15 9.80
C CYS A 118 -15.66 -1.49 11.14
N LEU A 119 -16.22 -1.92 12.28
CA LEU A 119 -16.02 -1.22 13.57
C LEU A 119 -15.44 -2.10 14.69
N LEU A 120 -14.88 -3.25 14.35
CA LEU A 120 -14.22 -4.14 15.30
C LEU A 120 -12.90 -4.55 14.60
N GLU A 121 -11.71 -4.11 15.01
CA GLU A 121 -11.18 -4.04 16.36
C GLU A 121 -10.23 -2.84 16.51
N SER A 122 -10.69 -1.79 17.19
CA SER A 122 -9.80 -0.92 17.97
C SER A 122 -9.70 -1.50 19.39
N VAL A 123 -8.94 -2.57 19.58
CA VAL A 123 -8.70 -3.12 20.92
C VAL A 123 -7.25 -3.57 21.06
N ALA A 124 -6.45 -2.66 21.64
CA ALA A 124 -5.37 -2.82 22.62
C ALA A 124 -4.20 -1.86 22.32
#